data_AF-A0A099SI35-F1
#
_entry.id   AF-A0A099SI35-F1
#
_cell.length_a   1.000
_cell.length_b   1.000
_cell.length_c   1.000
_cell.angle_alpha   90.00
_cell.angle_beta   90.00
_cell.angle_gamma   90.00
#
_symmetry.space_group_name_H-M   'P 1'
#
loop_
_entity.id
_entity.type
_entity.pdbx_description
1 polymer ?
#
loop_
_entity_poly.entity_id
_entity_poly.type
_entity_poly.pdbx_seq_one_letter_code
_entity_poly.pdbx_strand_id
1 'polypeptide(L)'
;MTSEEKLLKKFLTYLQVERGLSENTRQAYERDLRQLRIYLKERGTDLLACEGNDLFLFLLLCKENGKSPRTIARCNATIRGFFAFLLDEGLRQDNPTTYLVTPKLNQQLPKVLSEVTLDKLLKSEEESDLSLRNLALLEVLYSCGLRVSELIGLHLSDVSLDVGYVRCIGKGNKERIVPLGEQAIQVLERYLSGSRKRLCGKKTTDILFLNAHGRALTRQGVVYILKRWGKEHNLEQSISPHMFRHSFATHLLDHGADLRSVQEMLGHADIATTQIYTHLTRRRLLDVFQKAHPRADFKLKE
;
A
#
# COMPACT_ATOMS: atom_id res chain seq x y z
N MET A 1 13.89 -29.46 -13.65
CA MET A 1 14.17 -28.55 -12.50
C MET A 1 15.54 -28.89 -11.94
N THR A 2 16.44 -27.92 -11.86
CA THR A 2 17.74 -28.10 -11.20
C THR A 2 17.56 -28.36 -9.70
N SER A 3 18.58 -28.91 -9.03
CA SER A 3 18.56 -29.14 -7.57
C SER A 3 18.21 -27.84 -6.80
N GLU A 4 18.82 -26.73 -7.19
CA GLU A 4 18.57 -25.41 -6.60
C GLU A 4 17.13 -24.92 -6.79
N GLU A 5 16.50 -25.15 -7.95
CA GLU A 5 15.10 -24.76 -8.17
C GLU A 5 14.14 -25.46 -7.22
N LYS A 6 14.45 -26.72 -6.88
CA LYS A 6 13.69 -27.46 -5.87
C LYS A 6 13.88 -26.83 -4.48
N LEU A 7 15.10 -26.41 -4.14
CA LEU A 7 15.41 -25.72 -2.87
C LEU A 7 14.66 -24.40 -2.74
N LEU A 8 14.70 -23.53 -3.76
CA LEU A 8 13.95 -22.28 -3.75
C LEU A 8 12.45 -22.54 -3.58
N LYS A 9 11.90 -23.53 -4.30
CA LYS A 9 10.47 -23.86 -4.20
C LYS A 9 10.10 -24.38 -2.80
N LYS A 10 10.95 -25.21 -2.18
CA LYS A 10 10.78 -25.66 -0.78
C LYS A 10 10.76 -24.46 0.17
N PHE A 11 11.74 -23.56 0.06
CA PHE A 11 11.81 -22.36 0.89
C PHE A 11 10.57 -21.46 0.73
N LEU A 12 10.12 -21.20 -0.50
CA LEU A 12 8.92 -20.39 -0.74
C LEU A 12 7.63 -21.04 -0.18
N THR A 13 7.60 -22.38 -0.14
CA THR A 13 6.51 -23.14 0.49
C THR A 13 6.58 -23.02 2.00
N TYR A 14 7.75 -23.19 2.61
CA TYR A 14 8.01 -22.95 4.04
C TYR A 14 7.57 -21.53 4.45
N LEU A 15 7.94 -20.50 3.67
CA LEU A 15 7.53 -19.12 3.94
C LEU A 15 6.01 -18.91 3.88
N GLN A 16 5.31 -19.72 3.10
CA GLN A 16 3.85 -19.67 2.99
C GLN A 16 3.18 -20.36 4.18
N VAL A 17 3.57 -21.60 4.43
CA VAL A 17 2.88 -22.51 5.34
C VAL A 17 3.24 -22.19 6.78
N GLU A 18 4.53 -21.99 7.07
CA GLU A 18 5.01 -21.84 8.44
C GLU A 18 5.15 -20.38 8.87
N ARG A 19 5.58 -19.50 7.95
CA ARG A 19 5.78 -18.07 8.26
C ARG A 19 4.60 -17.17 7.90
N GLY A 20 3.61 -17.68 7.17
CA GLY A 20 2.42 -16.91 6.77
C GLY A 20 2.74 -15.62 6.00
N LEU A 21 3.86 -15.56 5.28
CA LEU A 21 4.28 -14.35 4.59
C LEU A 21 3.36 -14.03 3.42
N SER A 22 3.14 -12.73 3.19
CA SER A 22 2.31 -12.28 2.08
C SER A 22 2.92 -12.63 0.73
N GLU A 23 2.06 -12.85 -0.27
CA GLU A 23 2.49 -13.19 -1.64
C GLU A 23 3.50 -12.19 -2.21
N ASN A 24 3.29 -10.89 -1.97
CA ASN A 24 4.23 -9.85 -2.41
C ASN A 24 5.63 -10.00 -1.77
N THR A 25 5.69 -10.38 -0.49
CA THR A 25 6.97 -10.64 0.19
C THR A 25 7.65 -11.87 -0.40
N ARG A 26 6.90 -12.94 -0.64
CA ARG A 26 7.40 -14.18 -1.27
C ARG A 26 7.95 -13.92 -2.66
N GLN A 27 7.23 -13.19 -3.51
CA GLN A 27 7.71 -12.82 -4.85
C GLN A 27 8.97 -11.95 -4.79
N ALA A 28 9.07 -11.05 -3.82
CA ALA A 28 10.26 -10.24 -3.62
C ALA A 28 11.46 -11.10 -3.21
N TYR A 29 11.24 -12.08 -2.31
CA TYR A 29 12.27 -13.02 -1.87
C TYR A 29 12.71 -13.95 -3.00
N GLU A 30 11.75 -14.48 -3.77
CA GLU A 30 12.04 -15.29 -4.94
C GLU A 30 12.92 -14.54 -5.95
N ARG A 31 12.59 -13.26 -6.22
CA ARG A 31 13.39 -12.43 -7.14
C ARG A 31 14.81 -12.23 -6.64
N ASP A 32 14.98 -11.96 -5.34
CA ASP A 32 16.31 -11.78 -4.75
C ASP A 32 17.14 -13.08 -4.85
N LEU A 33 16.54 -14.23 -4.50
CA LEU A 33 17.22 -15.53 -4.54
C LEU A 33 17.56 -15.98 -5.97
N ARG A 34 16.68 -15.70 -6.94
CA ARG A 34 16.98 -15.95 -8.37
C ARG A 34 18.16 -15.11 -8.84
N GLN A 35 18.24 -13.84 -8.43
CA GLN A 35 19.37 -12.98 -8.76
C GLN A 35 20.67 -13.46 -8.11
N LEU A 36 20.62 -13.88 -6.84
CA LEU A 36 21.77 -14.47 -6.16
C LEU A 36 22.25 -15.73 -6.88
N ARG A 37 21.34 -16.65 -7.23
CA ARG A 37 21.70 -17.88 -7.94
C ARG A 37 22.40 -17.62 -9.27
N ILE A 38 21.91 -16.65 -10.05
CA ILE A 38 22.56 -16.26 -11.32
C ILE A 38 23.98 -15.77 -11.05
N TYR A 39 24.15 -14.87 -10.07
CA TYR A 39 25.45 -14.35 -9.68
C TYR A 39 26.43 -15.43 -9.20
N LEU A 40 25.98 -16.36 -8.35
CA LEU A 40 26.82 -17.46 -7.85
C LEU A 40 27.28 -18.37 -9.00
N LYS A 41 26.36 -18.68 -9.92
CA LYS A 41 26.67 -19.50 -11.10
C LYS A 41 27.73 -18.86 -11.99
N GLU A 42 27.67 -17.53 -12.19
CA GLU A 42 28.70 -16.78 -12.94
C GLU A 42 30.08 -16.84 -12.27
N ARG A 43 30.13 -17.02 -10.95
CA ARG A 43 31.38 -17.19 -10.18
C ARG A 43 31.81 -18.65 -10.02
N GLY A 44 31.09 -19.59 -10.62
CA GLY A 44 31.43 -21.02 -10.55
C GLY A 44 31.11 -21.68 -9.20
N THR A 45 30.19 -21.10 -8.42
CA THR A 45 29.69 -21.67 -7.16
C THR A 45 28.15 -21.77 -7.19
N ASP A 46 27.55 -22.29 -6.11
CA ASP A 46 26.11 -22.48 -5.99
C ASP A 46 25.59 -22.16 -4.57
N LEU A 47 24.28 -22.26 -4.37
CA LEU A 47 23.66 -21.94 -3.07
C LEU A 47 24.09 -22.86 -1.93
N LEU A 48 24.59 -24.06 -2.19
CA LEU A 48 25.04 -25.01 -1.17
C LEU A 48 26.53 -24.85 -0.84
N ALA A 49 27.34 -24.41 -1.80
CA ALA A 49 28.79 -24.27 -1.67
C ALA A 49 29.28 -22.83 -1.45
N CYS A 50 28.45 -21.81 -1.67
CA CYS A 50 28.91 -20.41 -1.58
C CYS A 50 29.38 -20.03 -0.17
N GLU A 51 30.31 -19.09 -0.08
CA GLU A 51 30.83 -18.59 1.19
C GLU A 51 30.27 -17.20 1.53
N GLY A 52 30.50 -16.74 2.77
CA GLY A 52 30.07 -15.41 3.21
C GLY A 52 30.62 -14.28 2.33
N ASN A 53 31.82 -14.43 1.79
CA ASN A 53 32.42 -13.46 0.86
C ASN A 53 31.64 -13.34 -0.45
N ASP A 54 31.10 -14.44 -0.98
CA ASP A 54 30.26 -14.41 -2.19
C ASP A 54 28.96 -13.64 -1.96
N LEU A 55 28.35 -13.83 -0.78
CA LEU A 55 27.14 -13.12 -0.39
C LEU A 55 27.42 -11.63 -0.17
N PHE A 56 28.56 -11.29 0.43
CA PHE A 56 28.99 -9.90 0.58
C PHE A 56 29.19 -9.23 -0.79
N LEU A 57 29.93 -9.87 -1.69
CA LEU A 57 30.18 -9.36 -3.03
C LEU A 57 28.90 -9.24 -3.87
N PHE A 58 27.93 -10.15 -3.70
CA PHE A 58 26.61 -10.01 -4.31
C PHE A 58 25.85 -8.78 -3.80
N LEU A 59 25.88 -8.51 -2.49
CA LEU A 59 25.25 -7.31 -1.91
C LEU A 59 25.96 -6.03 -2.33
N LEU A 60 27.28 -6.08 -2.52
CA LEU A 60 28.06 -4.97 -3.07
C LEU A 60 27.68 -4.71 -4.54
N LEU A 61 27.63 -5.74 -5.38
CA LEU A 61 27.17 -5.64 -6.77
C LEU A 61 25.75 -5.06 -6.85
N CYS A 62 24.87 -5.48 -5.93
CA CYS A 62 23.52 -4.91 -5.81
C CYS A 62 23.55 -3.39 -5.56
N LYS A 63 24.47 -2.92 -4.71
CA LYS A 63 24.68 -1.50 -4.43
C LYS A 63 25.25 -0.75 -5.63
N GLU A 64 26.24 -1.31 -6.30
CA GLU A 64 26.88 -0.74 -7.50
C GLU A 64 25.88 -0.62 -8.66
N ASN A 65 24.96 -1.58 -8.78
CA ASN A 65 23.84 -1.53 -9.72
C ASN A 65 22.71 -0.56 -9.31
N GLY A 66 22.94 0.30 -8.33
CA GLY A 66 22.02 1.38 -7.95
C GLY A 66 20.79 0.92 -7.15
N LYS A 67 20.76 -0.29 -6.58
CA LYS A 67 19.65 -0.68 -5.70
C LYS A 67 19.61 0.21 -4.46
N SER A 68 18.41 0.64 -4.08
CA SER A 68 18.22 1.46 -2.88
C SER A 68 18.64 0.71 -1.61
N PRO A 69 19.10 1.40 -0.55
CA PRO A 69 19.46 0.76 0.72
C PRO A 69 18.36 -0.16 1.27
N ARG A 70 17.09 0.24 1.12
CA ARG A 70 15.92 -0.57 1.54
C ARG A 70 15.81 -1.88 0.75
N THR A 71 16.13 -1.85 -0.54
CA THR A 71 16.15 -3.04 -1.40
C THR A 71 17.28 -3.97 -0.98
N ILE A 72 18.46 -3.42 -0.69
CA ILE A 72 19.62 -4.19 -0.22
C ILE A 72 19.35 -4.81 1.16
N ALA A 73 18.77 -4.05 2.10
CA ALA A 73 18.40 -4.56 3.42
C ALA A 73 17.38 -5.70 3.33
N ARG A 74 16.36 -5.57 2.46
CA ARG A 74 15.41 -6.66 2.18
C ARG A 74 16.12 -7.87 1.56
N CYS A 75 17.00 -7.65 0.59
CA CYS A 75 17.78 -8.71 -0.05
C CYS A 75 18.63 -9.47 0.99
N ASN A 76 19.31 -8.75 1.88
CA ASN A 76 20.06 -9.35 2.99
C ASN A 76 19.15 -10.16 3.92
N ALA A 77 17.96 -9.65 4.27
CA ALA A 77 16.99 -10.39 5.08
C ALA A 77 16.50 -11.67 4.37
N THR A 78 16.25 -11.60 3.06
CA THR A 78 15.92 -12.78 2.24
C THR A 78 17.03 -13.83 2.30
N ILE A 79 18.29 -13.42 2.08
CA ILE A 79 19.46 -14.30 2.08
C ILE A 79 19.63 -14.95 3.45
N ARG A 80 19.61 -14.16 4.53
CA ARG A 80 19.68 -14.66 5.92
C ARG A 80 18.58 -15.68 6.23
N GLY A 81 17.34 -15.39 5.84
CA GLY A 81 16.21 -16.29 6.04
C GLY A 81 16.36 -17.61 5.27
N PHE A 82 16.87 -17.55 4.04
CA PHE A 82 17.10 -18.73 3.21
C PHE A 82 18.21 -19.63 3.77
N PHE A 83 19.35 -19.07 4.16
CA PHE A 83 20.44 -19.87 4.73
C PHE A 83 20.14 -20.40 6.14
N ALA A 84 19.33 -19.68 6.93
CA ALA A 84 18.79 -20.23 8.18
C ALA A 84 17.89 -21.45 7.90
N PHE A 85 17.00 -21.38 6.91
CA PHE A 85 16.19 -22.51 6.47
C PHE A 85 17.03 -23.70 6.00
N LEU A 86 18.09 -23.48 5.21
CA LEU A 86 18.97 -24.57 4.77
C LEU A 86 19.70 -25.26 5.93
N LEU A 87 20.11 -24.49 6.94
CA LEU A 87 20.71 -25.02 8.16
C LEU A 87 19.69 -25.83 8.97
N ASP A 88 18.48 -25.30 9.17
CA ASP A 88 17.41 -25.97 9.93
C ASP A 88 16.96 -27.28 9.26
N GLU A 89 16.94 -27.33 7.94
CA GLU A 89 16.60 -28.54 7.15
C GLU A 89 17.77 -29.54 7.03
N GLY A 90 18.94 -29.25 7.61
CA GLY A 90 20.13 -30.09 7.49
C GLY A 90 20.70 -30.19 6.07
N LEU A 91 20.29 -29.29 5.17
CA LEU A 91 20.76 -29.22 3.79
C LEU A 91 22.12 -28.55 3.67
N ARG A 92 22.53 -27.83 4.72
CA ARG A 92 23.84 -27.21 4.87
C ARG A 92 24.28 -27.30 6.33
N GLN A 93 25.58 -27.45 6.58
CA GLN A 93 26.14 -27.60 7.94
C GLN A 93 26.51 -26.26 8.59
N ASP A 94 26.57 -25.19 7.80
CA ASP A 94 26.97 -23.85 8.22
C ASP A 94 25.99 -22.79 7.71
N ASN A 95 26.04 -21.60 8.32
CA ASN A 95 25.33 -20.43 7.83
C ASN A 95 26.31 -19.35 7.33
N PRO A 96 26.50 -19.21 6.00
CA PRO A 96 27.45 -18.24 5.43
C PRO A 96 27.03 -16.78 5.66
N THR A 97 25.82 -16.53 6.17
CA THR A 97 25.30 -15.17 6.42
C THR A 97 25.67 -14.61 7.78
N THR A 98 26.35 -15.40 8.63
CA THR A 98 26.65 -15.07 10.03
C THR A 98 27.30 -13.69 10.18
N TYR A 99 28.25 -13.36 9.30
CA TYR A 99 29.01 -12.11 9.35
C TYR A 99 28.48 -11.02 8.40
N LEU A 100 27.35 -11.23 7.72
CA LEU A 100 26.75 -10.22 6.84
C LEU A 100 26.13 -9.09 7.66
N VAL A 101 26.76 -7.92 7.60
CA VAL A 101 26.26 -6.70 8.25
C VAL A 101 25.06 -6.17 7.49
N THR A 102 23.96 -5.90 8.21
CA THR A 102 22.79 -5.22 7.63
C THR A 102 23.05 -3.72 7.57
N PRO A 103 22.95 -3.06 6.40
CA PRO A 103 23.04 -1.61 6.33
C PRO A 103 21.99 -0.97 7.25
N LYS A 104 22.41 -0.09 8.15
CA LYS A 104 21.47 0.72 8.95
C LYS A 104 20.67 1.59 7.98
N LEU A 105 19.37 1.33 7.90
CA LEU A 105 18.46 2.20 7.15
C LEU A 105 18.24 3.45 7.99
N ASN A 106 18.70 4.60 7.51
CA ASN A 106 18.22 5.87 8.02
C ASN A 106 16.70 5.90 7.80
N GLN A 107 15.93 5.87 8.90
CA GLN A 107 14.48 6.01 8.82
C GLN A 107 14.19 7.43 8.34
N GLN A 108 13.86 7.59 7.07
CA GLN A 108 13.28 8.84 6.60
C GLN A 108 11.93 9.01 7.29
N LEU A 109 11.72 10.18 7.90
CA LEU A 109 10.44 10.53 8.47
C LEU A 109 9.35 10.41 7.39
N PRO A 110 8.15 9.91 7.73
CA PRO A 110 7.04 9.85 6.81
C PRO A 110 6.78 11.22 6.19
N LYS A 111 6.67 11.28 4.87
CA LYS A 111 6.32 12.52 4.18
C LYS A 111 4.82 12.75 4.33
N VAL A 112 4.43 13.84 4.96
CA VAL A 112 3.05 14.31 5.15
C VAL A 112 2.81 15.49 4.22
N LEU A 113 1.67 15.52 3.54
CA LEU A 113 1.17 16.70 2.82
C LEU A 113 0.53 17.65 3.82
N SER A 114 0.90 18.92 3.81
CA SER A 114 0.20 19.95 4.60
C SER A 114 -1.23 20.15 4.10
N GLU A 115 -2.10 20.63 4.98
CA GLU A 115 -3.49 20.95 4.62
C GLU A 115 -3.58 21.96 3.48
N VAL A 116 -2.75 23.00 3.49
CA VAL A 116 -2.67 23.98 2.39
C VAL A 116 -2.33 23.30 1.06
N THR A 117 -1.42 22.32 1.08
CA THR A 117 -1.06 21.56 -0.13
C THR A 117 -2.23 20.69 -0.60
N LEU A 118 -2.91 20.01 0.32
CA LEU A 118 -4.08 19.19 0.00
C LEU A 118 -5.23 20.04 -0.54
N ASP A 119 -5.54 21.16 0.09
CA ASP A 119 -6.55 22.09 -0.36
C ASP A 119 -6.27 22.59 -1.78
N LYS A 120 -5.01 22.91 -2.10
CA LYS A 120 -4.60 23.27 -3.46
C LYS A 120 -4.83 22.13 -4.46
N LEU A 121 -4.54 20.89 -4.08
CA LEU A 121 -4.74 19.72 -4.95
C LEU A 121 -6.21 19.35 -5.12
N LEU A 122 -7.04 19.62 -4.11
CA LEU A 122 -8.43 19.17 -4.03
C LEU A 122 -9.44 20.24 -4.48
N LYS A 123 -9.06 21.53 -4.52
CA LYS A 123 -9.87 22.63 -5.09
C LYS A 123 -9.67 22.80 -6.60
N SER A 124 -9.28 21.73 -7.30
CA SER A 124 -9.01 21.75 -8.74
C SER A 124 -10.30 21.79 -9.56
N GLU A 125 -10.34 22.60 -10.62
CA GLU A 125 -11.44 22.62 -11.58
C GLU A 125 -11.31 21.44 -12.57
N GLU A 126 -12.41 20.71 -12.79
CA GLU A 126 -12.38 19.47 -13.57
C GLU A 126 -12.88 19.67 -14.99
N GLU A 127 -11.95 19.71 -15.94
CA GLU A 127 -12.27 19.96 -17.35
C GLU A 127 -12.65 18.70 -18.16
N SER A 128 -12.54 17.50 -17.58
CA SER A 128 -12.71 16.23 -18.29
C SER A 128 -13.19 15.10 -17.38
N ASP A 129 -13.67 14.01 -17.99
CA ASP A 129 -14.04 12.80 -17.25
C ASP A 129 -12.86 12.18 -16.47
N LEU A 130 -11.64 12.32 -16.99
CA LEU A 130 -10.45 11.81 -16.33
C LEU A 130 -9.98 12.70 -15.18
N SER A 131 -10.10 14.03 -15.31
CA SER A 131 -9.76 14.96 -14.22
C SER A 131 -10.76 14.85 -13.07
N LEU A 132 -12.06 14.70 -13.35
CA LEU A 132 -13.05 14.43 -12.30
C LEU A 132 -12.83 13.08 -11.62
N ARG A 133 -12.50 12.03 -12.39
CA ARG A 133 -12.12 10.74 -11.82
C ARG A 133 -10.86 10.85 -10.96
N ASN A 134 -9.87 11.64 -11.37
CA ASN A 134 -8.66 11.89 -10.56
C ASN A 134 -9.03 12.60 -9.26
N LEU A 135 -9.80 13.68 -9.30
CA LEU A 135 -10.17 14.42 -8.10
C LEU A 135 -10.95 13.54 -7.12
N ALA A 136 -11.96 12.82 -7.60
CA ALA A 136 -12.74 11.87 -6.78
C ALA A 136 -11.82 10.83 -6.10
N LEU A 137 -10.82 10.35 -6.83
CA LEU A 137 -9.84 9.39 -6.31
C LEU A 137 -8.97 10.00 -5.20
N LEU A 138 -8.52 11.25 -5.36
CA LEU A 138 -7.70 11.94 -4.36
C LEU A 138 -8.51 12.29 -3.11
N GLU A 139 -9.76 12.74 -3.27
CA GLU A 139 -10.67 13.01 -2.17
C GLU A 139 -10.91 11.75 -1.33
N VAL A 140 -11.19 10.61 -1.96
CA VAL A 140 -11.37 9.33 -1.24
C VAL A 140 -10.08 8.87 -0.56
N LEU A 141 -8.93 9.03 -1.22
CA LEU A 141 -7.63 8.70 -0.62
C LEU A 141 -7.37 9.50 0.67
N TYR A 142 -7.66 10.81 0.63
CA TYR A 142 -7.48 11.68 1.79
C TYR A 142 -8.54 11.38 2.83
N SER A 143 -9.82 11.46 2.48
CA SER A 143 -10.95 11.34 3.39
C SER A 143 -10.98 10.02 4.16
N CYS A 144 -10.51 8.92 3.58
CA CYS A 144 -10.60 7.60 4.22
C CYS A 144 -9.23 7.01 4.57
N GLY A 145 -8.12 7.69 4.26
CA GLY A 145 -6.76 7.19 4.51
C GLY A 145 -6.49 5.80 3.88
N LEU A 146 -7.06 5.51 2.71
CA LEU A 146 -7.00 4.17 2.12
C LEU A 146 -5.60 3.78 1.65
N ARG A 147 -5.30 2.48 1.70
CA ARG A 147 -4.18 1.93 0.94
C ARG A 147 -4.55 1.91 -0.54
N VAL A 148 -3.56 2.07 -1.42
CA VAL A 148 -3.76 2.00 -2.88
C VAL A 148 -4.42 0.70 -3.33
N SER A 149 -4.16 -0.42 -2.66
CA SER A 149 -4.81 -1.70 -2.98
C SER A 149 -6.28 -1.76 -2.58
N GLU A 150 -6.65 -1.05 -1.50
CA GLU A 150 -8.05 -0.95 -1.06
C GLU A 150 -8.80 -0.05 -2.05
N LEU A 151 -8.24 1.11 -2.38
CA LEU A 151 -8.80 2.06 -3.33
C LEU A 151 -9.11 1.45 -4.72
N ILE A 152 -8.15 0.76 -5.34
CA ILE A 152 -8.36 0.15 -6.68
C ILE A 152 -9.30 -1.06 -6.64
N GLY A 153 -9.54 -1.62 -5.45
CA GLY A 153 -10.43 -2.75 -5.23
C GLY A 153 -11.82 -2.35 -4.75
N LEU A 154 -12.14 -1.05 -4.67
CA LEU A 154 -13.48 -0.61 -4.29
C LEU A 154 -14.50 -0.93 -5.38
N HIS A 155 -15.62 -1.50 -4.96
CA HIS A 155 -16.80 -1.68 -5.79
C HIS A 155 -17.82 -0.56 -5.51
N LEU A 156 -18.79 -0.38 -6.41
CA LEU A 156 -19.90 0.57 -6.22
C LEU A 156 -20.68 0.26 -4.93
N SER A 157 -20.85 -1.02 -4.60
CA SER A 157 -21.55 -1.48 -3.39
C SER A 157 -20.78 -1.27 -2.09
N ASP A 158 -19.52 -0.85 -2.17
CA ASP A 158 -18.69 -0.54 -1.00
C ASP A 158 -18.84 0.91 -0.55
N VAL A 159 -19.46 1.77 -1.36
CA VAL A 159 -19.64 3.18 -1.05
C VAL A 159 -21.11 3.47 -0.80
N SER A 160 -21.40 3.96 0.40
CA SER A 160 -22.72 4.47 0.75
C SER A 160 -22.64 5.99 0.87
N LEU A 161 -23.08 6.70 -0.16
CA LEU A 161 -23.05 8.16 -0.21
C LEU A 161 -24.11 8.78 0.72
N ASP A 162 -25.31 8.20 0.75
CA ASP A 162 -26.40 8.67 1.63
C ASP A 162 -26.04 8.61 3.12
N VAL A 163 -25.28 7.59 3.51
CA VAL A 163 -24.85 7.40 4.90
C VAL A 163 -23.42 7.95 5.14
N GLY A 164 -22.71 8.30 4.07
CA GLY A 164 -21.37 8.88 4.13
C GLY A 164 -20.27 7.96 4.62
N TYR A 165 -20.17 6.73 4.09
CA TYR A 165 -19.06 5.82 4.43
C TYR A 165 -18.57 4.95 3.26
N VAL A 166 -17.34 4.45 3.40
CA VAL A 166 -16.75 3.40 2.56
C VAL A 166 -16.47 2.15 3.38
N ARG A 167 -16.90 0.99 2.88
CA ARG A 167 -16.48 -0.33 3.37
C ARG A 167 -15.19 -0.75 2.67
N CYS A 168 -14.17 -1.06 3.43
CA CYS A 168 -12.84 -1.39 2.93
C CYS A 168 -12.44 -2.81 3.33
N ILE A 169 -11.99 -3.61 2.37
CA ILE A 169 -11.46 -4.96 2.62
C ILE A 169 -9.93 -4.91 2.63
N GLY A 170 -9.35 -5.13 3.81
CA GLY A 170 -7.91 -5.12 4.05
C GLY A 170 -7.23 -6.49 3.92
N LYS A 171 -5.93 -6.53 4.27
CA LYS A 171 -5.14 -7.77 4.28
C LYS A 171 -5.76 -8.78 5.25
N GLY A 172 -5.93 -10.03 4.79
CA GLY A 172 -6.56 -11.10 5.58
C GLY A 172 -8.09 -11.05 5.56
N ASN A 173 -8.69 -10.42 4.54
CA ASN A 173 -10.13 -10.26 4.38
C ASN A 173 -10.81 -9.53 5.55
N LYS A 174 -10.06 -8.67 6.24
CA LYS A 174 -10.57 -7.88 7.35
C LYS A 174 -11.31 -6.67 6.82
N GLU A 175 -12.58 -6.56 7.15
CA GLU A 175 -13.40 -5.41 6.78
C GLU A 175 -13.25 -4.28 7.81
N ARG A 176 -13.33 -3.05 7.33
CA ARG A 176 -13.54 -1.86 8.16
C ARG A 176 -14.42 -0.87 7.44
N ILE A 177 -15.10 -0.01 8.19
CA ILE A 177 -15.87 1.10 7.65
C ILE A 177 -15.13 2.39 8.00
N VAL A 178 -15.03 3.30 7.04
CA VAL A 178 -14.42 4.62 7.25
C VAL A 178 -15.40 5.69 6.77
N PRO A 179 -15.65 6.74 7.57
CA PRO A 179 -16.43 7.88 7.14
C PRO A 179 -15.89 8.53 5.86
N LEU A 180 -16.80 9.12 5.08
CA LEU A 180 -16.49 10.04 3.99
C LEU A 180 -16.83 11.47 4.43
N GLY A 181 -15.94 12.41 4.12
CA GLY A 181 -16.23 13.82 4.23
C GLY A 181 -17.15 14.29 3.10
N GLU A 182 -17.91 15.35 3.38
CA GLU A 182 -18.88 15.93 2.44
C GLU A 182 -18.25 16.26 1.08
N GLN A 183 -17.06 16.84 1.08
CA GLN A 183 -16.34 17.17 -0.16
C GLN A 183 -16.06 15.92 -1.01
N ALA A 184 -15.71 14.81 -0.37
CA ALA A 184 -15.50 13.55 -1.07
C ALA A 184 -16.81 12.98 -1.63
N ILE A 185 -17.91 13.11 -0.89
CA ILE A 185 -19.25 12.69 -1.33
C ILE A 185 -19.70 13.48 -2.55
N GLN A 186 -19.66 14.81 -2.49
CA GLN A 186 -20.06 15.68 -3.60
C GLN A 186 -19.29 15.37 -4.89
N VAL A 187 -17.97 15.20 -4.80
CA VAL A 187 -17.13 14.87 -5.96
C VAL A 187 -17.41 13.45 -6.45
N LEU A 188 -17.63 12.48 -5.55
CA LEU A 188 -18.01 11.12 -5.91
C LEU A 188 -19.38 11.07 -6.62
N GLU A 189 -20.38 11.81 -6.15
CA GLU A 189 -21.70 11.89 -6.78
C GLU A 189 -21.61 12.39 -8.22
N ARG A 190 -20.85 13.47 -8.43
CA ARG A 190 -20.58 14.00 -9.78
C ARG A 190 -19.87 12.98 -10.66
N TYR A 191 -18.87 12.28 -10.11
CA TYR A 191 -18.17 11.22 -10.82
C TYR A 191 -19.11 10.06 -11.22
N LEU A 192 -19.92 9.56 -10.28
CA LEU A 192 -20.81 8.41 -10.48
C LEU A 192 -21.97 8.72 -11.44
N SER A 193 -22.55 9.93 -11.33
CA SER A 193 -23.71 10.34 -12.13
C SER A 193 -23.36 10.57 -13.60
N GLY A 194 -22.14 11.06 -13.89
CA GLY A 194 -21.69 11.43 -15.24
C GLY A 194 -20.44 10.68 -15.71
N SER A 195 -19.25 11.10 -15.26
CA SER A 195 -17.97 10.71 -15.85
C SER A 195 -17.69 9.22 -15.79
N ARG A 196 -18.05 8.54 -14.70
CA ARG A 196 -17.89 7.08 -14.59
C ARG A 196 -18.69 6.35 -15.65
N LYS A 197 -19.95 6.75 -15.90
CA LYS A 197 -20.80 6.13 -16.92
C LYS A 197 -20.18 6.29 -18.31
N ARG A 198 -19.66 7.49 -18.62
CA ARG A 198 -18.97 7.75 -19.89
C ARG A 198 -17.68 6.95 -20.04
N LEU A 199 -16.85 6.87 -19.00
CA LEU A 199 -15.64 6.04 -18.99
C LEU A 199 -15.93 4.53 -19.09
N CYS A 200 -17.03 4.08 -18.50
CA CYS A 200 -17.48 2.68 -18.57
C CYS A 200 -17.96 2.32 -19.98
N GLY A 201 -18.62 3.27 -20.66
CA GLY A 201 -19.17 3.07 -22.00
C GLY A 201 -20.18 1.91 -22.00
N LYS A 202 -19.98 0.95 -22.91
CA LYS A 202 -20.85 -0.24 -23.03
C LYS A 202 -20.47 -1.40 -22.10
N LYS A 203 -19.41 -1.26 -21.29
CA LYS A 203 -18.94 -2.35 -20.43
C LYS A 203 -19.78 -2.44 -19.17
N THR A 204 -19.91 -3.65 -18.63
CA THR A 204 -20.47 -3.90 -17.32
C THR A 204 -19.35 -4.17 -16.32
N THR A 205 -19.18 -3.26 -15.36
CA THR A 205 -18.26 -3.42 -14.23
C THR A 205 -18.77 -2.64 -13.04
N ASP A 206 -18.62 -3.23 -11.87
CA ASP A 206 -18.95 -2.68 -10.57
C ASP A 206 -17.76 -2.01 -9.88
N ILE A 207 -16.58 -1.99 -10.50
CA ILE A 207 -15.39 -1.32 -9.95
C ILE A 207 -15.62 0.19 -9.90
N LEU A 208 -15.35 0.80 -8.74
CA LEU A 208 -15.59 2.22 -8.50
C LEU A 208 -14.76 3.09 -9.45
N PHE A 209 -13.42 2.95 -9.41
CA PHE A 209 -12.51 3.80 -10.18
C PHE A 209 -11.98 3.12 -11.44
N LEU A 210 -12.33 3.71 -12.59
CA LEU A 210 -11.95 3.22 -13.91
C LEU A 210 -10.75 3.98 -14.51
N ASN A 211 -9.97 3.27 -15.31
CA ASN A 211 -8.97 3.84 -16.20
C ASN A 211 -9.62 4.42 -17.47
N ALA A 212 -8.83 5.08 -18.33
CA ALA A 212 -9.32 5.70 -19.57
C ALA A 212 -9.98 4.72 -20.56
N HIS A 213 -9.76 3.42 -20.39
CA HIS A 213 -10.36 2.37 -21.22
C HIS A 213 -11.54 1.69 -20.54
N GLY A 214 -12.05 2.20 -19.41
CA GLY A 214 -13.18 1.61 -18.69
C GLY A 214 -12.86 0.29 -17.97
N ARG A 215 -11.59 0.03 -17.64
CA ARG A 215 -11.17 -1.12 -16.82
C ARG A 215 -10.70 -0.64 -15.44
N ALA A 216 -10.56 -1.54 -14.47
CA ALA A 216 -10.00 -1.22 -13.16
C ALA A 216 -8.63 -0.52 -13.27
N LEU A 217 -8.37 0.42 -12.36
CA LEU A 217 -7.05 1.02 -12.19
C LEU A 217 -6.05 0.01 -11.62
N THR A 218 -4.81 0.09 -12.07
CA THR A 218 -3.69 -0.63 -11.46
C THR A 218 -3.03 0.25 -10.41
N ARG A 219 -2.27 -0.37 -9.49
CA ARG A 219 -1.45 0.37 -8.52
C ARG A 219 -0.51 1.37 -9.20
N GLN A 220 0.14 0.96 -10.28
CA GLN A 220 1.03 1.79 -11.09
C GLN A 220 0.26 2.93 -11.76
N GLY A 221 -0.97 2.66 -12.23
CA GLY A 221 -1.88 3.67 -12.75
C GLY A 221 -2.16 4.77 -11.73
N VAL A 222 -2.50 4.42 -10.49
CA VAL A 222 -2.72 5.40 -9.41
C VAL A 222 -1.47 6.22 -9.11
N VAL A 223 -0.30 5.58 -9.02
CA VAL A 223 0.97 6.31 -8.81
C VAL A 223 1.25 7.30 -9.94
N TYR A 224 0.97 6.90 -11.18
CA TYR A 224 1.12 7.76 -12.34
C TYR A 224 0.15 8.95 -12.32
N ILE A 225 -1.12 8.71 -11.98
CA ILE A 225 -2.14 9.76 -11.81
C ILE A 225 -1.68 10.78 -10.78
N LEU A 226 -1.26 10.32 -9.60
CA LEU A 226 -0.78 11.16 -8.51
C LEU A 226 0.44 12.00 -8.91
N LYS A 227 1.40 11.39 -9.60
CA LYS A 227 2.59 12.10 -10.09
C LYS A 227 2.22 13.19 -11.11
N ARG A 228 1.28 12.92 -12.02
CA ARG A 228 0.81 13.92 -12.99
C ARG A 228 0.02 15.03 -12.33
N TRP A 229 -0.95 14.68 -11.48
CA TRP A 229 -1.78 15.63 -10.75
C TRP A 229 -0.95 16.61 -9.92
N GLY A 230 0.06 16.10 -9.20
CA GLY A 230 0.97 16.95 -8.43
C GLY A 230 1.77 17.92 -9.31
N LYS A 231 2.21 17.48 -10.50
CA LYS A 231 2.90 18.35 -11.46
C LYS A 231 1.98 19.43 -12.05
N GLU A 232 0.77 19.04 -12.44
CA GLU A 232 -0.26 19.96 -12.96
C GLU A 232 -0.60 21.07 -11.95
N HIS A 233 -0.50 20.77 -10.65
CA HIS A 233 -0.73 21.72 -9.56
C HIS A 233 0.56 22.35 -9.00
N ASN A 234 1.65 22.31 -9.76
CA ASN A 234 2.94 22.93 -9.42
C ASN A 234 3.47 22.52 -8.05
N LEU A 235 3.42 21.22 -7.73
CA LEU A 235 4.10 20.67 -6.56
C LEU A 235 5.51 20.24 -6.90
N GLU A 236 6.48 20.76 -6.14
CA GLU A 236 7.89 20.39 -6.26
C GLU A 236 8.14 18.93 -5.84
N GLN A 237 7.35 18.42 -4.89
CA GLN A 237 7.45 17.04 -4.42
C GLN A 237 6.46 16.11 -5.11
N SER A 238 6.92 14.90 -5.46
CA SER A 238 6.04 13.84 -5.93
C SER A 238 5.12 13.37 -4.81
N ILE A 239 3.82 13.37 -5.06
CA ILE A 239 2.82 12.83 -4.13
C ILE A 239 2.63 11.31 -4.36
N SER A 240 2.22 10.59 -3.32
CA SER A 240 2.01 9.13 -3.37
C SER A 240 0.85 8.71 -2.46
N PRO A 241 0.23 7.53 -2.66
CA PRO A 241 -0.92 7.11 -1.86
C PRO A 241 -0.61 7.03 -0.36
N HIS A 242 0.63 6.66 -0.01
CA HIS A 242 1.06 6.59 1.38
C HIS A 242 1.13 7.97 2.04
N MET A 243 1.43 9.02 1.28
CA MET A 243 1.44 10.40 1.82
C MET A 243 0.03 10.86 2.18
N PHE A 244 -0.98 10.56 1.35
CA PHE A 244 -2.38 10.85 1.67
C PHE A 244 -2.85 10.14 2.95
N ARG A 245 -2.51 8.86 3.09
CA ARG A 245 -2.82 8.09 4.30
C ARG A 245 -2.10 8.63 5.55
N HIS A 246 -0.85 9.05 5.42
CA HIS A 246 -0.13 9.66 6.53
C HIS A 246 -0.72 11.03 6.89
N SER A 247 -1.03 11.87 5.91
CA SER A 247 -1.75 13.13 6.13
C SER A 247 -3.09 12.95 6.81
N PHE A 248 -3.90 11.99 6.37
CA PHE A 248 -5.15 11.66 7.05
C PHE A 248 -4.93 11.36 8.55
N ALA A 249 -3.96 10.50 8.85
CA ALA A 249 -3.66 10.12 10.22
C ALA A 249 -3.15 11.30 11.06
N THR A 250 -2.18 12.05 10.51
CA THR A 250 -1.55 13.19 11.17
C THR A 250 -2.56 14.31 11.40
N HIS A 251 -3.32 14.73 10.39
CA HIS A 251 -4.28 15.83 10.55
C HIS A 251 -5.41 15.50 11.51
N LEU A 252 -5.91 14.25 11.52
CA LEU A 252 -6.87 13.83 12.54
C LEU A 252 -6.30 13.96 13.96
N LEU A 253 -5.06 13.52 14.19
CA LEU A 253 -4.40 13.64 15.49
C LEU A 253 -4.14 15.10 15.86
N ASP A 254 -3.71 15.92 14.91
CA ASP A 254 -3.45 17.36 15.10
C ASP A 254 -4.74 18.12 15.46
N HIS A 255 -5.89 17.66 14.98
CA HIS A 255 -7.22 18.19 15.32
C HIS A 255 -7.88 17.48 16.50
N GLY A 256 -7.11 16.73 17.30
CA GLY A 256 -7.57 16.18 18.58
C GLY A 256 -8.34 14.86 18.51
N ALA A 257 -8.32 14.14 17.39
CA ALA A 257 -8.82 12.77 17.34
C ALA A 257 -7.98 11.87 18.26
N ASP A 258 -8.63 10.93 18.96
CA ASP A 258 -7.91 9.97 19.76
C ASP A 258 -7.20 8.91 18.88
N LEU A 259 -6.01 8.50 19.29
CA LEU A 259 -5.16 7.56 18.53
C LEU A 259 -5.88 6.24 18.21
N ARG A 260 -6.75 5.76 19.09
CA ARG A 260 -7.46 4.49 18.90
C ARG A 260 -8.49 4.60 17.78
N SER A 261 -9.25 5.69 17.73
CA SER A 261 -10.19 5.95 16.63
C SER A 261 -9.45 6.09 15.28
N VAL A 262 -8.31 6.78 15.25
CA VAL A 262 -7.47 6.90 14.04
C VAL A 262 -6.94 5.52 13.60
N GLN A 263 -6.44 4.70 14.53
CA GLN A 263 -5.98 3.34 14.25
C GLN A 263 -7.10 2.45 13.69
N GLU A 264 -8.30 2.57 14.23
CA GLU A 264 -9.47 1.82 13.78
C GLU A 264 -9.86 2.18 12.34
N MET A 265 -9.95 3.48 12.02
CA MET A 265 -10.21 3.97 10.64
C MET A 265 -9.13 3.52 9.65
N LEU A 266 -7.88 3.41 10.11
CA LEU A 266 -6.76 2.94 9.29
C LEU A 266 -6.68 1.39 9.21
N GLY A 267 -7.45 0.66 10.01
CA GLY A 267 -7.43 -0.80 10.06
C GLY A 267 -6.20 -1.38 10.76
N HIS A 268 -5.66 -0.67 11.75
CA HIS A 268 -4.64 -1.16 12.68
C HIS A 268 -5.33 -1.69 13.94
N ALA A 269 -5.94 -2.87 13.84
CA ALA A 269 -6.44 -3.60 15.00
C ALA A 269 -5.59 -4.85 15.22
N ASP A 270 -5.00 -4.95 16.41
CA ASP A 270 -4.54 -6.21 16.96
C ASP A 270 -5.71 -7.21 17.04
N ILE A 271 -5.38 -8.50 17.07
CA ILE A 271 -6.26 -9.66 16.81
C ILE A 271 -7.50 -9.78 17.73
N ALA A 272 -7.67 -8.92 18.73
CA ALA A 272 -8.77 -9.00 19.70
C ALA A 272 -10.09 -8.28 19.32
N THR A 273 -10.11 -7.37 18.34
CA THR A 273 -11.28 -6.48 18.11
C THR A 273 -12.16 -6.85 16.91
N THR A 274 -12.21 -8.14 16.54
CA THR A 274 -13.24 -8.62 15.58
C THR A 274 -14.59 -8.88 16.30
N GLN A 275 -14.85 -8.17 17.41
CA GLN A 275 -16.15 -8.17 18.06
C GLN A 275 -16.98 -7.02 17.49
N ILE A 276 -17.91 -7.40 16.61
CA ILE A 276 -19.14 -6.69 16.22
C ILE A 276 -18.99 -5.17 16.09
N TYR A 277 -18.85 -4.70 14.85
CA TYR A 277 -19.04 -3.29 14.50
C TYR A 277 -20.52 -2.91 14.72
N THR A 278 -20.84 -2.49 15.94
CA THR A 278 -22.19 -2.06 16.30
C THR A 278 -22.49 -0.69 15.68
N HIS A 279 -23.78 -0.33 15.60
CA HIS A 279 -24.20 1.02 15.25
C HIS A 279 -23.56 2.10 16.16
N LEU A 280 -23.28 1.76 17.42
CA LEU A 280 -22.63 2.66 18.38
C LEU A 280 -21.16 2.93 18.02
N THR A 281 -20.42 1.91 17.59
CA THR A 281 -19.04 2.05 17.10
C THR A 281 -18.99 2.96 15.87
N ARG A 282 -19.95 2.82 14.94
CA ARG A 282 -20.04 3.67 13.73
C ARG A 282 -20.29 5.14 14.06
N ARG A 283 -21.27 5.42 14.95
CA ARG A 283 -21.58 6.80 15.37
C ARG A 283 -20.38 7.48 16.02
N ARG A 284 -19.69 6.79 16.92
CA ARG A 284 -18.48 7.32 17.56
C ARG A 284 -17.41 7.71 16.53
N LEU A 285 -17.15 6.87 15.52
CA LEU A 285 -16.15 7.17 14.50
C LEU A 285 -16.57 8.33 13.60
N LEU A 286 -17.86 8.44 13.27
CA LEU A 286 -18.40 9.60 12.58
C LEU A 286 -18.21 10.87 13.40
N ASP A 287 -18.50 10.86 14.71
CA ASP A 287 -18.35 12.02 15.59
C ASP A 287 -16.89 12.49 15.68
N VAL A 288 -15.95 11.54 15.82
CA VAL A 288 -14.51 11.84 15.84
C VAL A 288 -14.06 12.41 14.50
N PHE A 289 -14.49 11.78 13.40
CA PHE A 289 -14.16 12.24 12.06
C PHE A 289 -14.72 13.64 11.79
N GLN A 290 -15.97 13.91 12.16
CA GLN A 290 -16.61 15.23 12.00
C GLN A 290 -15.89 16.33 12.77
N LYS A 291 -15.44 16.04 13.99
CA LYS A 291 -14.73 17.02 14.82
C LYS A 291 -13.30 17.30 14.35
N ALA A 292 -12.64 16.30 13.75
CA ALA A 292 -11.19 16.36 13.55
C ALA A 292 -10.73 16.32 12.08
N HIS A 293 -11.53 15.84 11.14
CA HIS A 293 -11.09 15.76 9.75
C HIS A 293 -11.25 17.13 9.06
N PRO A 294 -10.18 17.71 8.45
CA PRO A 294 -10.25 19.07 7.88
C PRO A 294 -11.29 19.29 6.77
N ARG A 295 -11.82 18.21 6.20
CA ARG A 295 -12.83 18.23 5.12
C ARG A 295 -14.11 17.48 5.49
N ALA A 296 -14.41 17.32 6.78
CA ALA A 296 -15.56 16.53 7.23
C ALA A 296 -16.92 17.17 6.98
N ASP A 297 -16.96 18.51 6.94
CA ASP A 297 -18.14 19.34 7.23
C ASP A 297 -19.48 18.79 6.68
N PHE A 298 -20.28 18.22 7.58
CA PHE A 298 -21.67 17.78 7.37
C PHE A 298 -22.56 18.50 8.40
N LYS A 299 -23.62 19.17 7.95
CA LYS A 299 -24.82 19.34 8.77
C LYS A 299 -25.66 18.08 8.58
N LEU A 300 -25.71 17.18 9.57
CA LEU A 300 -26.67 16.09 9.56
C LEU A 300 -28.06 16.68 9.30
N LYS A 301 -28.73 16.26 8.23
CA LYS A 301 -30.19 16.43 8.16
C LYS A 301 -30.76 15.45 9.18
N GLU A 302 -31.49 16.02 10.15
CA GLU A 302 -32.25 15.27 11.16
C GLU A 302 -33.21 14.25 10.52
#